data_AF-A0A6L3XC24-F1
#
_entry.id   AF-A0A6L3XC24-F1
#
_cell.length_a   1.000
_cell.length_b   1.000
_cell.length_c   1.000
_cell.angle_alpha   90.00
_cell.angle_beta   90.00
_cell.angle_gamma   90.00
#
_symmetry.space_group_name_H-M   'P 1'
#
loop_
_entity.id
_entity.type
_entity.pdbx_description
1 polymer ?
#
loop_
_entity_poly.entity_id
_entity_poly.type
_entity_poly.pdbx_seq_one_letter_code
_entity_poly.pdbx_strand_id
1 'polypeptide(L)'
;MGRLVVVSNRIAPPDDKKASAGGLAVGVLGALKAAGGLWFGWSGEISNDEKPLKKVSRGNITWASFALSEKDYDEYYSEFSNAVLWPAFHYRLDLVKFQRESYEGYMRVNALLADKLLPLIEEDDILWIHDYHLLPFARELRKRGVKNRIGFFLHIPFPTPEIFTALPQHDEILEALSDYDLLGFQT
;
A
#
# COMPACT_ATOMS: atom_id res chain seq x y z
N MET A 1 9.27 -17.91 14.31
CA MET A 1 8.75 -16.54 14.09
C MET A 1 8.23 -16.51 12.67
N GLY A 2 6.99 -16.06 12.47
CA GLY A 2 6.36 -16.03 11.14
C GLY A 2 7.13 -15.18 10.14
N ARG A 3 7.01 -15.51 8.85
CA ARG A 3 7.65 -14.74 7.78
C ARG A 3 7.04 -13.34 7.70
N LEU A 4 7.88 -12.33 7.46
CA LEU A 4 7.44 -10.96 7.28
C LEU A 4 6.98 -10.74 5.83
N VAL A 5 5.75 -10.24 5.65
CA VAL A 5 5.19 -9.86 4.35
C VAL A 5 5.01 -8.35 4.34
N VAL A 6 5.91 -7.65 3.65
CA VAL A 6 5.80 -6.20 3.47
C VAL A 6 5.02 -5.90 2.20
N VAL A 7 4.06 -4.98 2.31
CA VAL A 7 3.25 -4.50 1.20
C VAL A 7 3.38 -2.99 1.11
N SER A 8 3.82 -2.49 -0.04
CA SER A 8 3.92 -1.05 -0.28
C SER A 8 3.58 -0.72 -1.73
N ASN A 9 3.11 0.50 -1.98
CA ASN A 9 2.83 0.92 -3.34
C ASN A 9 4.10 0.88 -4.21
N ARG A 10 5.21 1.51 -3.79
CA ARG A 10 6.50 1.37 -4.48
C ARG A 10 7.42 0.37 -3.78
N ILE A 11 8.14 -0.42 -4.57
CA ILE A 11 9.21 -1.32 -4.11
C ILE A 11 10.59 -0.81 -4.55
N ALA A 12 11.62 -1.08 -3.75
CA ALA A 12 12.99 -0.93 -4.23
C ALA A 12 13.29 -2.04 -5.23
N PRO A 13 13.85 -1.74 -6.43
CA PRO A 13 14.25 -2.78 -7.35
C PRO A 13 15.33 -3.68 -6.69
N PRO A 14 15.34 -4.99 -6.99
CA PRO A 14 16.33 -5.92 -6.43
C PRO A 14 17.78 -5.56 -6.81
N ASP A 15 17.96 -4.77 -7.87
CA ASP A 15 19.25 -4.23 -8.29
C ASP A 15 19.56 -2.92 -7.56
N ASP A 16 20.54 -2.98 -6.64
CA ASP A 16 21.03 -1.85 -5.83
C ASP A 16 21.41 -0.59 -6.65
N LYS A 17 21.64 -0.72 -7.97
CA LYS A 17 22.03 0.37 -8.86
C LYS A 17 20.88 1.29 -9.30
N LYS A 18 19.61 0.92 -9.08
CA LYS A 18 18.44 1.69 -9.56
C LYS A 18 17.48 2.13 -8.46
N ALA A 19 17.82 1.96 -7.18
CA ALA A 19 16.94 2.36 -6.10
C ALA A 19 16.75 3.90 -6.10
N SER A 20 15.55 4.38 -6.44
CA SER A 20 15.19 5.76 -6.12
C SER A 20 15.12 5.86 -4.59
N ALA A 21 15.95 6.72 -4.01
CA ALA A 21 16.10 6.89 -2.56
C ALA A 21 14.87 7.55 -1.91
N GLY A 22 13.75 6.83 -1.82
CA GLY A 22 12.64 7.19 -0.95
C GLY A 22 12.88 6.63 0.46
N GLY A 23 12.63 7.44 1.50
CA GLY A 23 12.86 7.05 2.91
C GLY A 23 12.17 5.73 3.30
N LEU A 24 10.96 5.49 2.77
CA LEU A 24 10.22 4.24 2.90
C LEU A 24 11.04 3.02 2.45
N ALA A 25 11.57 3.08 1.22
CA ALA A 25 12.25 1.96 0.58
C ALA A 25 13.52 1.56 1.33
N VAL A 26 14.25 2.55 1.88
CA VAL A 26 15.47 2.32 2.67
C VAL A 26 15.14 1.65 4.00
N GLY A 27 14.15 2.17 4.73
CA GLY A 27 13.75 1.62 6.03
C GLY A 27 13.20 0.20 5.92
N VAL A 28 12.29 -0.03 4.98
CA VAL A 28 11.69 -1.34 4.70
C VAL A 28 12.74 -2.37 4.29
N LEU A 29 13.65 -2.00 3.38
CA LEU A 29 14.70 -2.92 2.95
C LEU A 29 15.65 -3.30 4.09
N GLY A 30 15.92 -2.38 5.02
CA GLY A 30 16.68 -2.66 6.25
C GLY A 30 16.01 -3.74 7.11
N ALA A 31 14.71 -3.60 7.37
CA ALA A 31 13.93 -4.58 8.13
C ALA A 31 13.87 -5.95 7.44
N LEU A 32 13.62 -5.97 6.13
CA LEU A 32 13.58 -7.19 5.32
C LEU A 32 14.94 -7.89 5.22
N LYS A 33 16.05 -7.15 5.14
CA LYS A 33 17.40 -7.76 5.15
C LYS A 33 17.67 -8.48 6.48
N ALA A 34 17.22 -7.91 7.60
CA ALA A 34 17.38 -8.52 8.93
C ALA A 34 16.47 -9.73 9.16
N ALA A 35 15.19 -9.64 8.78
CA ALA A 35 14.20 -10.68 9.06
C ALA A 35 14.08 -11.75 7.96
N GLY A 36 14.41 -11.41 6.72
CA GLY A 36 13.96 -12.13 5.53
C GLY A 36 12.46 -11.92 5.27
N GLY A 37 11.99 -12.31 4.09
CA GLY A 37 10.55 -12.31 3.82
C GLY A 37 10.14 -11.99 2.39
N LEU A 38 8.89 -11.56 2.26
CA LEU A 38 8.25 -11.20 0.99
C LEU A 38 8.04 -9.69 0.94
N TRP A 39 8.42 -9.05 -0.18
CA TRP A 39 8.05 -7.69 -0.49
C TRP A 39 7.12 -7.66 -1.71
N PHE A 40 5.86 -7.35 -1.47
CA PHE A 40 4.83 -7.21 -2.48
C PHE A 40 4.57 -5.73 -2.81
N GLY A 41 4.48 -5.38 -4.09
CA GLY A 41 4.18 -3.99 -4.48
C GLY A 41 4.29 -3.70 -5.98
N TRP A 42 4.03 -2.46 -6.38
CA TRP A 42 4.03 -2.06 -7.78
C TRP A 42 5.46 -2.01 -8.34
N SER A 43 5.67 -2.57 -9.53
CA SER A 43 6.95 -2.57 -10.24
C SER A 43 7.36 -1.21 -10.79
N GLY A 44 6.41 -0.27 -10.88
CA GLY A 44 6.56 0.98 -11.64
C GLY A 44 6.18 0.85 -13.12
N GLU A 45 5.79 -0.35 -13.58
CA GLU A 45 5.34 -0.58 -14.96
C GLU A 45 3.84 -0.30 -15.09
N ILE A 46 3.45 0.41 -16.16
CA ILE A 46 2.07 0.56 -16.59
C ILE A 46 1.86 -0.35 -17.80
N SER A 47 0.89 -1.25 -17.73
CA SER A 47 0.57 -2.21 -18.79
C SER A 47 -0.89 -2.62 -18.70
N ASN A 48 -1.61 -2.54 -19.82
CA ASN A 48 -3.01 -2.95 -19.92
C ASN A 48 -3.17 -4.48 -20.09
N ASP A 49 -2.07 -5.21 -20.27
CA ASP A 49 -2.08 -6.66 -20.34
C ASP A 49 -2.15 -7.24 -18.93
N GLU A 50 -3.04 -8.21 -18.72
CA GLU A 50 -3.06 -8.95 -17.46
C GLU A 50 -1.83 -9.87 -17.36
N LYS A 51 -0.84 -9.43 -16.59
CA LYS A 51 0.38 -10.20 -16.35
C LYS A 51 0.35 -10.88 -14.98
N PRO A 52 0.90 -12.10 -14.86
CA PRO A 52 1.12 -12.72 -13.56
C PRO A 52 2.13 -11.89 -12.74
N LEU A 53 2.12 -12.07 -11.42
CA LEU A 53 3.11 -11.45 -10.54
C LEU A 53 4.51 -11.87 -10.95
N LYS A 54 5.40 -10.90 -11.12
CA LYS A 54 6.82 -11.15 -11.34
C LYS A 54 7.50 -11.40 -10.01
N LYS A 55 8.04 -12.60 -9.82
CA LYS A 55 8.77 -12.99 -8.61
C LYS A 55 10.27 -13.00 -8.84
N VAL A 56 11.03 -12.40 -7.93
CA VAL A 56 12.50 -12.41 -7.95
C VAL A 56 12.98 -12.63 -6.52
N SER A 57 13.89 -13.58 -6.29
CA SER A 57 14.48 -13.79 -4.97
C SER A 57 15.97 -13.42 -4.98
N ARG A 58 16.42 -12.71 -3.94
CA ARG A 58 17.84 -12.41 -3.68
C ARG A 58 18.11 -12.50 -2.19
N GLY A 59 19.07 -13.34 -1.81
CA GLY A 59 19.33 -13.63 -0.41
C GLY A 59 18.09 -14.22 0.26
N ASN A 60 17.71 -13.65 1.40
CA ASN A 60 16.53 -14.03 2.19
C ASN A 60 15.26 -13.24 1.85
N ILE A 61 15.26 -12.46 0.76
CA ILE A 61 14.12 -11.64 0.34
C ILE A 61 13.56 -12.13 -1.00
N THR A 62 12.25 -12.26 -1.07
CA THR A 62 11.50 -12.45 -2.32
C THR A 62 10.71 -11.20 -2.62
N TRP A 63 10.83 -10.66 -3.83
CA TRP A 63 9.97 -9.61 -4.35
C TRP A 63 8.87 -10.24 -5.18
N ALA A 64 7.63 -9.78 -5.01
CA ALA A 64 6.49 -10.12 -5.86
C ALA A 64 5.86 -8.83 -6.38
N SER A 65 6.11 -8.50 -7.64
CA SER A 65 5.70 -7.22 -8.21
C SER A 65 4.59 -7.35 -9.26
N PHE A 66 3.68 -6.37 -9.29
CA PHE A 66 2.63 -6.23 -10.29
C PHE A 66 2.82 -4.98 -11.14
N ALA A 67 2.24 -4.97 -12.34
CA ALA A 67 2.01 -3.75 -13.13
C ALA A 67 0.60 -3.21 -12.84
N LEU A 68 0.38 -1.92 -13.08
CA LEU A 68 -0.94 -1.30 -13.05
C LEU A 68 -1.42 -1.11 -14.49
N SER A 69 -2.72 -1.24 -14.74
CA SER A 69 -3.32 -0.73 -15.99
C SER A 69 -3.21 0.79 -16.01
N GLU A 70 -3.33 1.40 -17.19
CA GLU A 70 -3.32 2.87 -17.31
C GLU A 70 -4.45 3.50 -16.48
N LYS A 71 -5.65 2.92 -16.57
CA LYS A 71 -6.82 3.33 -15.78
C LYS A 71 -6.57 3.22 -14.28
N ASP A 72 -6.02 2.10 -13.82
CA ASP A 72 -5.73 1.89 -12.39
C ASP A 72 -4.61 2.83 -11.91
N TYR A 73 -3.61 3.07 -12.74
CA TYR A 73 -2.58 4.05 -12.42
C TYR A 73 -3.17 5.45 -12.26
N ASP A 74 -4.05 5.89 -13.15
CA ASP A 74 -4.66 7.20 -13.07
C ASP A 74 -5.57 7.33 -11.84
N GLU A 75 -6.59 6.48 -11.72
CA GLU A 75 -7.61 6.61 -10.68
C GLU A 75 -7.04 6.38 -9.27
N TYR A 76 -6.25 5.31 -9.07
CA TYR A 76 -5.72 4.95 -7.75
C TYR A 76 -4.47 5.74 -7.38
N TYR A 77 -3.48 5.85 -8.28
CA TYR A 77 -2.18 6.44 -7.93
C TYR A 77 -2.16 7.95 -8.19
N SER A 78 -2.47 8.40 -9.41
CA SER A 78 -2.33 9.82 -9.77
C SER A 78 -3.41 10.69 -9.14
N GLU A 79 -4.66 10.22 -9.16
CA GLU A 79 -5.82 10.99 -8.73
C GLU A 79 -6.10 10.83 -7.24
N PHE A 80 -6.61 9.67 -6.78
CA PHE A 80 -7.03 9.58 -5.39
C PHE A 80 -5.85 9.63 -4.41
N SER A 81 -4.81 8.82 -4.63
CA SER A 81 -3.66 8.82 -3.71
C SER A 81 -2.92 10.16 -3.73
N ASN A 82 -2.55 10.68 -4.91
CA ASN A 82 -1.65 11.83 -5.01
C ASN A 82 -2.34 13.19 -5.22
N ALA A 83 -3.58 13.24 -5.70
CA ALA A 83 -4.35 14.48 -5.84
C ALA A 83 -5.45 14.66 -4.78
N VAL A 84 -5.72 13.66 -3.93
CA VAL A 84 -6.66 13.76 -2.80
C VAL A 84 -5.96 13.51 -1.47
N LEU A 85 -5.50 12.28 -1.21
CA LEU A 85 -4.94 11.91 0.10
C LEU A 85 -3.67 12.69 0.41
N TRP A 86 -2.70 12.70 -0.51
CA TRP A 86 -1.44 13.41 -0.32
C TRP A 86 -1.63 14.89 0.06
N PRO A 87 -2.31 15.74 -0.74
CA PRO A 87 -2.49 17.14 -0.37
C PRO A 87 -3.32 17.32 0.91
N ALA A 88 -4.37 16.52 1.13
CA ALA A 88 -5.18 16.62 2.34
C ALA A 88 -4.36 16.33 3.61
N PHE A 89 -3.57 15.25 3.60
CA PHE A 89 -2.75 14.84 4.73
C PHE A 89 -1.56 15.78 4.96
N HIS A 90 -1.21 16.60 3.96
CA HIS A 90 -0.24 17.69 4.06
C HIS A 90 -0.88 19.06 4.26
N TYR A 91 -2.13 19.13 4.74
CA TYR A 91 -2.83 20.38 5.09
C TYR A 91 -2.99 21.35 3.90
N ARG A 92 -3.10 20.79 2.69
CA ARG A 92 -3.30 21.52 1.42
C ARG A 92 -4.65 21.17 0.79
N LEU A 93 -5.73 21.40 1.54
CA LEU A 93 -7.10 21.20 1.04
C LEU A 93 -7.40 22.00 -0.23
N ASP A 94 -6.72 23.13 -0.42
CA ASP A 94 -6.79 23.95 -1.64
C ASP A 94 -6.31 23.24 -2.91
N LEU A 95 -5.51 22.17 -2.77
CA LEU A 95 -5.00 21.35 -3.87
C LEU A 95 -5.79 20.05 -4.07
N VAL A 96 -6.74 19.73 -3.18
CA VAL A 96 -7.51 18.49 -3.25
C VAL A 96 -8.43 18.52 -4.47
N LYS A 97 -8.32 17.49 -5.32
CA LYS A 97 -9.16 17.28 -6.50
C LYS A 97 -9.95 16.00 -6.36
N PHE A 98 -11.00 16.03 -5.54
CA PHE A 98 -11.85 14.87 -5.33
C PHE A 98 -12.75 14.60 -6.54
N GLN A 99 -12.75 13.36 -7.01
CA GLN A 99 -13.71 12.80 -7.97
C GLN A 99 -14.18 11.45 -7.45
N ARG A 100 -15.45 11.11 -7.67
CA ARG A 100 -16.01 9.86 -7.13
C ARG A 100 -15.37 8.65 -7.81
N GLU A 101 -15.13 8.76 -9.11
CA GLU A 101 -14.55 7.74 -9.97
C GLU A 101 -13.14 7.37 -9.49
N SER A 102 -12.33 8.35 -9.05
CA SER A 102 -10.99 8.09 -8.53
C SER A 102 -11.02 7.37 -7.18
N TYR A 103 -11.99 7.66 -6.30
CA TYR A 103 -12.21 6.88 -5.08
C TYR A 103 -12.62 5.44 -5.37
N GLU A 104 -13.55 5.25 -6.31
CA GLU A 104 -13.98 3.91 -6.74
C GLU A 104 -12.80 3.12 -7.33
N GLY A 105 -11.94 3.76 -8.12
CA GLY A 105 -10.69 3.18 -8.61
C GLY A 105 -9.70 2.86 -7.49
N TYR A 106 -9.56 3.72 -6.49
CA TYR A 106 -8.72 3.49 -5.32
C TYR A 106 -9.13 2.23 -4.53
N MET A 107 -10.43 2.08 -4.27
CA MET A 107 -10.98 0.91 -3.60
C MET A 107 -10.85 -0.35 -4.47
N ARG A 108 -11.14 -0.24 -5.78
CA ARG A 108 -11.01 -1.34 -6.75
C ARG A 108 -9.58 -1.88 -6.79
N VAL A 109 -8.58 -1.01 -6.86
CA VAL A 109 -7.17 -1.42 -6.91
C VAL A 109 -6.76 -2.07 -5.60
N ASN A 110 -7.13 -1.53 -4.43
CA ASN A 110 -6.84 -2.18 -3.16
C ASN A 110 -7.43 -3.60 -3.06
N ALA A 111 -8.66 -3.80 -3.53
CA ALA A 111 -9.29 -5.12 -3.60
C ALA A 111 -8.52 -6.07 -4.55
N LEU A 112 -8.19 -5.60 -5.76
CA LEU A 112 -7.41 -6.36 -6.74
C LEU A 112 -6.04 -6.78 -6.19
N LEU A 113 -5.37 -5.88 -5.48
CA LEU A 113 -4.07 -6.15 -4.89
C LEU A 113 -4.17 -7.16 -3.75
N ALA A 114 -5.26 -7.12 -2.96
CA ALA A 114 -5.53 -8.12 -1.95
C ALA A 114 -5.77 -9.52 -2.58
N ASP A 115 -6.49 -9.60 -3.70
CA ASP A 115 -6.66 -10.84 -4.47
C ASP A 115 -5.32 -11.41 -4.97
N LYS A 116 -4.43 -10.53 -5.46
CA LYS A 116 -3.10 -10.94 -5.94
C LYS A 116 -2.19 -11.40 -4.80
N LEU A 117 -2.31 -10.81 -3.62
CA LEU A 117 -1.50 -11.18 -2.45
C LEU A 117 -1.99 -12.46 -1.78
N LEU A 118 -3.31 -12.68 -1.72
CA LEU A 118 -3.95 -13.82 -1.04
C LEU A 118 -3.27 -15.18 -1.27
N PRO A 119 -2.97 -15.63 -2.51
CA PRO A 119 -2.34 -16.93 -2.74
C PRO A 119 -0.87 -17.00 -2.31
N LEU A 120 -0.27 -15.89 -1.87
CA LEU A 120 1.09 -15.83 -1.36
C LEU A 120 1.17 -15.86 0.16
N ILE A 121 0.04 -15.63 0.86
CA ILE A 121 -0.02 -15.56 2.32
C ILE A 121 0.00 -16.98 2.91
N GLU A 122 0.82 -17.16 3.93
CA GLU A 122 0.92 -18.37 4.75
C GLU A 122 0.28 -18.12 6.13
N GLU A 123 -0.16 -19.18 6.82
CA GLU A 123 -0.94 -19.10 8.06
C GLU A 123 -0.26 -18.28 9.18
N ASP A 124 1.08 -18.39 9.28
CA ASP A 124 1.87 -17.73 10.30
C ASP A 124 2.46 -16.37 9.88
N ASP A 125 2.20 -15.90 8.65
CA ASP A 125 2.76 -14.64 8.16
C ASP A 125 2.36 -13.45 9.05
N ILE A 126 3.27 -12.49 9.18
CA ILE A 126 3.01 -11.17 9.75
C ILE A 126 3.01 -10.17 8.59
N LEU A 127 1.88 -9.53 8.36
CA LEU A 127 1.72 -8.56 7.27
C LEU A 127 2.00 -7.16 7.80
N TRP A 128 2.82 -6.42 7.07
CA TRP A 128 3.13 -5.03 7.37
C TRP A 128 2.89 -4.18 6.13
N ILE A 129 1.85 -3.36 6.20
CA ILE A 129 1.33 -2.56 5.10
C ILE A 129 1.79 -1.11 5.27
N HIS A 130 2.27 -0.52 4.19
CA HIS A 130 2.89 0.79 4.23
C HIS A 130 2.16 1.82 3.38
N ASP A 131 1.84 2.92 4.05
CA ASP A 131 1.53 4.23 3.49
C ASP A 131 0.12 4.43 2.90
N TYR A 132 -0.22 5.71 2.65
CA TYR A 132 -1.57 6.20 2.33
C TYR A 132 -2.23 5.59 1.09
N HIS A 133 -1.46 4.94 0.22
CA HIS A 133 -2.02 4.22 -0.94
C HIS A 133 -2.84 2.99 -0.53
N LEU A 134 -2.60 2.45 0.67
CA LEU A 134 -3.08 1.14 1.11
C LEU A 134 -3.94 1.24 2.39
N LEU A 135 -4.58 2.39 2.64
CA LEU A 135 -5.44 2.58 3.81
C LEU A 135 -6.54 1.50 3.95
N PRO A 136 -7.23 1.05 2.88
CA PRO A 136 -8.28 0.04 3.01
C PRO A 136 -7.76 -1.40 2.87
N PHE A 137 -6.45 -1.62 2.78
CA PHE A 137 -5.91 -2.92 2.38
C PHE A 137 -6.17 -4.04 3.40
N ALA A 138 -6.09 -3.75 4.70
CA ALA A 138 -6.48 -4.73 5.73
C ALA A 138 -7.96 -5.14 5.60
N ARG A 139 -8.87 -4.17 5.44
CA ARG A 139 -10.30 -4.43 5.21
C ARG A 139 -10.52 -5.40 4.05
N GLU A 140 -9.82 -5.19 2.94
CA GLU A 140 -9.92 -6.07 1.77
C GLU A 140 -9.38 -7.48 2.04
N LEU A 141 -8.30 -7.62 2.81
CA LEU A 141 -7.80 -8.92 3.26
C LEU A 141 -8.77 -9.61 4.25
N ARG A 142 -9.37 -8.87 5.18
CA ARG A 142 -10.35 -9.41 6.14
C ARG A 142 -11.59 -9.94 5.43
N LYS A 143 -12.11 -9.23 4.43
CA LYS A 143 -13.22 -9.70 3.57
C LYS A 143 -12.93 -11.05 2.90
N ARG A 144 -11.64 -11.37 2.67
CA ARG A 144 -11.15 -12.62 2.07
C ARG A 144 -10.80 -13.69 3.11
N GLY A 145 -11.09 -13.45 4.39
CA GLY A 145 -10.87 -14.41 5.48
C GLY A 145 -9.43 -14.47 6.00
N VAL A 146 -8.57 -13.52 5.64
CA VAL A 146 -7.20 -13.44 6.17
C VAL A 146 -7.25 -13.12 7.67
N LYS A 147 -6.70 -14.02 8.49
CA LYS A 147 -6.66 -13.92 9.96
C LYS A 147 -5.29 -13.55 10.53
N ASN A 148 -4.28 -13.43 9.67
CA ASN A 148 -2.93 -13.02 10.04
C ASN A 148 -2.92 -11.71 10.80
N ARG A 149 -1.86 -11.46 11.56
CA ARG A 149 -1.61 -10.13 12.14
C ARG A 149 -1.24 -9.16 11.02
N ILE A 150 -1.94 -8.04 10.94
CA ILE A 150 -1.75 -7.00 9.93
C ILE A 150 -1.47 -5.67 10.63
N GLY A 151 -0.24 -5.18 10.52
CA GLY A 151 0.13 -3.83 10.95
C GLY A 151 0.12 -2.85 9.78
N PHE A 152 -0.22 -1.60 10.06
CA PHE A 152 -0.09 -0.48 9.14
C PHE A 152 0.94 0.53 9.66
N PHE A 153 1.69 1.16 8.76
CA PHE A 153 2.50 2.33 9.11
C PHE A 153 2.32 3.44 8.08
N LEU A 154 1.91 4.62 8.55
CA LEU A 154 1.76 5.82 7.74
C LEU A 154 3.07 6.63 7.73
N HIS A 155 3.61 6.90 6.54
CA HIS A 155 4.90 7.62 6.41
C HIS A 155 4.71 9.13 6.34
N ILE A 156 3.55 9.57 5.90
CA ILE A 156 3.14 10.97 5.83
C ILE A 156 2.43 11.38 7.14
N PRO A 157 2.21 12.69 7.38
CA PRO A 157 1.42 13.12 8.53
C PRO A 157 -0.01 12.56 8.48
N PHE A 158 -0.58 12.24 9.63
CA PHE A 158 -2.02 12.09 9.75
C PHE A 158 -2.64 13.46 10.09
N PRO A 159 -3.59 13.97 9.30
CA PRO A 159 -4.15 15.30 9.53
C PRO A 159 -5.00 15.35 10.81
N THR A 160 -5.14 16.54 11.39
CA THR A 160 -6.11 16.80 12.47
C THR A 160 -7.54 16.48 12.02
N PRO A 161 -8.45 16.16 12.96
CA PRO A 161 -9.84 15.85 12.63
C PRO A 161 -10.50 16.89 11.72
N GLU A 162 -10.29 18.18 11.98
CA GLU A 162 -10.88 19.28 11.20
C GLU A 162 -10.50 19.24 9.72
N ILE A 163 -9.29 18.80 9.41
CA ILE A 163 -8.80 18.64 8.03
C ILE A 163 -9.23 17.28 7.46
N PHE A 164 -9.15 16.22 8.26
CA PHE A 164 -9.52 14.87 7.82
C PHE A 164 -11.00 14.78 7.43
N THR A 165 -11.89 15.36 8.23
CA THR A 165 -13.34 15.35 7.97
C THR A 165 -13.77 16.20 6.78
N ALA A 166 -12.84 16.97 6.17
CA ALA A 166 -13.12 17.65 4.91
C ALA A 166 -13.10 16.71 3.70
N LEU A 167 -12.53 15.50 3.84
CA LEU A 167 -12.56 14.49 2.79
C LEU A 167 -13.96 13.84 2.70
N PRO A 168 -14.62 13.79 1.53
CA PRO A 168 -15.99 13.27 1.46
C PRO A 168 -16.17 11.82 1.94
N GLN A 169 -15.11 11.00 1.95
CA GLN A 169 -15.12 9.59 2.39
C GLN A 169 -14.30 9.37 3.66
N HIS A 170 -14.16 10.39 4.51
CA HIS A 170 -13.38 10.29 5.75
C HIS A 170 -13.81 9.12 6.65
N ASP A 171 -15.13 8.90 6.79
CA ASP A 171 -15.67 7.85 7.66
C ASP A 171 -15.28 6.45 7.17
N GLU A 172 -15.49 6.17 5.87
CA GLU A 172 -15.15 4.87 5.29
C GLU A 172 -13.65 4.56 5.40
N ILE A 173 -12.79 5.56 5.21
CA ILE A 173 -11.34 5.43 5.36
C ILE A 173 -10.97 5.15 6.81
N LEU A 174 -11.57 5.87 7.77
CA LEU A 174 -11.27 5.71 9.20
C LEU A 174 -11.72 4.34 9.72
N GLU A 175 -12.90 3.89 9.31
CA GLU A 175 -13.36 2.56 9.64
C GLU A 175 -12.45 1.49 9.03
N ALA A 176 -11.95 1.69 7.80
CA ALA A 176 -11.05 0.73 7.16
C ALA A 176 -9.69 0.63 7.86
N LEU A 177 -9.21 1.74 8.45
CA LEU A 177 -8.02 1.73 9.29
C LEU A 177 -8.22 0.89 10.57
N SER A 178 -9.47 0.73 11.04
CA SER A 178 -9.78 -0.06 12.22
C SER A 178 -9.72 -1.58 11.98
N ASP A 179 -9.57 -2.02 10.72
CA ASP A 179 -9.37 -3.43 10.36
C ASP A 179 -7.91 -3.91 10.55
N TYR A 180 -6.98 -2.99 10.84
CA TYR A 180 -5.59 -3.29 11.20
C TYR A 180 -5.45 -3.62 12.69
N ASP A 181 -4.54 -4.55 13.02
CA ASP A 181 -4.25 -4.93 14.41
C ASP A 181 -3.30 -3.93 15.11
N LEU A 182 -2.55 -3.16 14.32
CA LEU A 182 -1.62 -2.14 14.79
C LEU A 182 -1.57 -0.99 13.79
N LEU A 183 -1.71 0.24 14.27
CA LEU A 183 -1.49 1.46 13.50
C LEU A 183 -0.24 2.17 14.02
N GLY A 184 0.74 2.36 13.13
CA GLY A 184 1.96 3.12 13.40
C GLY A 184 1.97 4.45 12.65
N PHE A 185 2.48 5.49 13.31
CA PHE A 185 2.62 6.84 12.78
C PHE A 185 4.03 7.36 13.09
N GLN A 186 4.48 8.37 12.35
CA GLN A 186 5.80 8.97 12.57
C GLN A 186 5.87 9.75 13.90
N THR A 187 4.89 10.61 14.18
CA THR A 187 4.86 11.55 15.32
C THR A 187 3.45 11.98 15.66
#